data_AF-A0A2G9T556-F1
#
_entry.id   AF-A0A2G9T556-F1
#
_cell.length_a   1.000
_cell.length_b   1.000
_cell.length_c   1.000
_cell.angle_alpha   90.00
_cell.angle_beta   90.00
_cell.angle_gamma   90.00
#
_symmetry.space_group_name_H-M   'P 1'
#
loop_
_entity.id
_entity.type
_entity.pdbx_description
1 polymer ?
#
loop_
_entity_poly.entity_id
_entity_poly.type
_entity_poly.pdbx_seq_one_letter_code
_entity_poly.pdbx_strand_id
1 'polypeptide(L)'
;MLPRVLTEDMCSLIPGKDRLALSVMWKMDKNGTIVEEWFGRTIVRSRIHLGYDHVQGFIEDPEKSLVEDDYPDIHDGASLADIRRKVFSLKII
;
A
#
# COMPACT_ATOMS: atom_id res chain seq x y z
N MET A 1 23.67 -3.66 8.32
CA MET A 1 22.81 -2.47 8.22
C MET A 1 23.41 -1.51 7.23
N LEU A 2 22.58 -0.87 6.39
CA LEU A 2 23.03 0.15 5.45
C LEU A 2 23.14 1.52 6.15
N PRO A 3 23.93 2.46 5.61
CA PRO A 3 23.93 3.85 6.07
C PRO A 3 22.53 4.46 6.07
N ARG A 4 22.25 5.35 7.05
CA ARG A 4 20.94 5.99 7.23
C ARG A 4 20.41 6.64 5.96
N VAL A 5 21.27 7.29 5.17
CA VAL A 5 20.88 7.91 3.89
C VAL A 5 20.25 6.91 2.91
N LEU A 6 20.72 5.66 2.91
CA LEU A 6 20.14 4.61 2.07
C LEU A 6 18.84 4.10 2.66
N THR A 7 18.77 3.88 3.98
CA THR A 7 17.58 3.27 4.60
C THR A 7 16.43 4.24 4.81
N GLU A 8 16.71 5.50 5.14
CA GLU A 8 15.72 6.48 5.57
C GLU A 8 15.22 7.36 4.42
N ASP A 9 15.98 7.46 3.31
CA ASP A 9 15.57 8.26 2.15
C ASP A 9 15.50 7.42 0.86
N MET A 10 16.62 6.87 0.40
CA MET A 10 16.70 6.31 -0.95
C MET A 10 15.96 4.98 -1.15
N CYS A 11 16.07 4.06 -0.19
CA CYS A 11 15.47 2.72 -0.28
C CYS A 11 14.12 2.62 0.43
N SER A 12 13.75 3.60 1.25
CA SER A 12 12.44 3.65 1.89
C SER A 12 11.36 4.04 0.88
N LEU A 13 10.23 3.35 0.90
CA LEU A 13 9.08 3.63 0.05
C LEU A 13 8.22 4.77 0.61
N ILE A 14 8.85 5.94 0.77
CA ILE A 14 8.20 7.16 1.26
C ILE A 14 7.07 7.57 0.29
N PRO A 15 5.88 7.92 0.79
CA PRO A 15 4.78 8.39 -0.05
C PRO A 15 5.14 9.60 -0.92
N GLY A 16 4.52 9.68 -2.10
CA GLY A 16 4.68 10.80 -3.01
C GLY A 16 6.09 10.94 -3.62
N LYS A 17 6.92 9.90 -3.56
CA LYS A 17 8.24 9.87 -4.21
C LYS A 17 8.40 8.63 -5.08
N ASP A 18 9.02 8.79 -6.24
CA ASP A 18 9.36 7.67 -7.12
C ASP A 18 10.52 6.87 -6.52
N ARG A 19 10.40 5.55 -6.56
CA ARG A 19 11.35 4.60 -5.98
C ARG A 19 11.60 3.45 -6.93
N LEU A 20 12.87 3.11 -7.09
CA LEU A 20 13.25 1.86 -7.75
C LEU A 20 12.90 0.69 -6.82
N ALA A 21 12.27 -0.34 -7.36
CA ALA A 21 11.92 -1.54 -6.62
C ALA A 21 12.22 -2.79 -7.44
N LEU A 22 12.44 -3.89 -6.73
CA LEU A 22 12.29 -5.23 -7.29
C LEU A 22 10.90 -5.70 -6.88
N SER A 23 10.04 -5.93 -7.86
CA SER A 23 8.64 -6.31 -7.62
C SER A 23 8.42 -7.79 -7.90
N VAL A 24 7.52 -8.36 -7.10
CA VAL A 24 6.91 -9.66 -7.32
C VAL A 24 5.41 -9.42 -7.50
N MET A 25 4.84 -9.94 -8.57
CA MET A 25 3.41 -9.83 -8.86
C MET A 25 2.83 -11.22 -9.02
N TRP A 26 1.73 -11.49 -8.31
CA TRP A 26 1.01 -12.76 -8.41
C TRP A 26 -0.40 -12.53 -8.91
N LYS A 27 -0.85 -13.42 -9.79
CA LYS A 27 -2.27 -13.62 -10.06
C LYS A 27 -2.72 -14.81 -9.23
N MET A 28 -3.69 -14.60 -8.35
CA MET A 28 -4.17 -15.63 -7.44
C MET A 28 -5.63 -15.98 -7.74
N ASP A 29 -6.01 -17.24 -7.51
CA ASP A 29 -7.41 -17.64 -7.46
C ASP A 29 -8.05 -17.23 -6.12
N LYS A 30 -9.35 -17.52 -5.97
CA LYS A 30 -10.11 -17.20 -4.74
C LYS A 30 -9.64 -17.97 -3.50
N ASN A 31 -8.90 -19.05 -3.67
CA ASN A 31 -8.36 -19.84 -2.57
C ASN A 31 -6.94 -19.38 -2.19
N GLY A 32 -6.42 -18.34 -2.84
CA GLY A 32 -5.05 -17.86 -2.64
C GLY A 32 -4.00 -18.69 -3.39
N THR A 33 -4.40 -19.57 -4.30
CA THR A 33 -3.45 -20.33 -5.13
C THR A 33 -2.86 -19.42 -6.20
N ILE A 34 -1.53 -19.37 -6.32
CA ILE A 34 -0.85 -18.62 -7.37
C ILE A 34 -1.09 -19.33 -8.71
N VAL A 35 -1.69 -18.61 -9.66
CA VAL A 35 -1.97 -19.06 -11.03
C VAL A 35 -0.88 -18.56 -11.98
N GLU A 36 -0.29 -17.40 -11.69
CA GLU A 36 0.76 -16.78 -12.51
C GLU A 36 1.67 -15.94 -11.62
N GLU A 37 2.97 -15.91 -11.93
CA GLU A 37 3.98 -15.13 -11.24
C GLU A 37 4.83 -14.30 -12.20
N TRP A 38 5.20 -13.10 -11.76
CA TRP A 38 6.10 -12.22 -12.48
C TRP A 38 7.09 -11.56 -11.52
N PHE A 39 8.33 -11.45 -11.98
CA PHE A 39 9.44 -10.80 -11.25
C PHE A 39 10.10 -9.78 -12.16
N GLY A 40 10.40 -8.61 -11.62
CA GLY A 40 11.14 -7.61 -12.39
C GLY A 40 11.43 -6.32 -11.64
N ARG A 41 12.35 -5.54 -12.23
CA ARG A 41 12.66 -4.19 -11.74
C ARG A 41 11.56 -3.23 -12.18
N THR A 42 11.11 -2.39 -11.26
CA THR A 42 10.00 -1.46 -11.46
C THR A 42 10.33 -0.08 -10.87
N ILE A 43 9.49 0.90 -11.22
CA ILE A 43 9.40 2.18 -10.52
C ILE A 43 8.05 2.19 -9.80
N VAL A 44 8.06 2.43 -8.49
CA VAL A 44 6.87 2.51 -7.65
C VAL A 44 6.77 3.89 -7.00
N ARG A 45 5.55 4.31 -6.69
CA ARG A 45 5.28 5.57 -6.02
C ARG A 45 4.15 5.36 -5.02
N SER A 46 4.50 5.25 -3.74
CA SER A 46 3.52 4.99 -2.68
C SER A 46 2.58 6.18 -2.52
N ARG A 47 1.28 5.90 -2.31
CA ARG A 47 0.23 6.94 -2.22
C ARG A 47 -0.01 7.41 -0.79
N ILE A 48 0.29 6.58 0.20
CA ILE A 48 0.08 6.86 1.63
C ILE A 48 0.96 5.92 2.46
N HIS A 49 1.34 6.35 3.66
CA HIS A 49 2.03 5.51 4.65
C HIS A 49 1.06 5.16 5.78
N LEU A 50 0.40 4.00 5.70
CA LEU A 50 -0.58 3.58 6.71
C LEU A 50 0.09 2.77 7.83
N GLY A 51 -0.24 3.13 9.07
CA GLY A 51 -0.06 2.24 10.23
C GLY A 51 -1.09 1.10 10.26
N TYR A 52 -0.81 0.04 11.03
CA TYR A 52 -1.69 -1.13 11.15
C TYR A 52 -3.10 -0.78 11.63
N ASP A 53 -3.22 0.09 12.63
CA ASP A 53 -4.53 0.48 13.19
C ASP A 53 -5.44 1.14 12.16
N HIS A 54 -4.88 1.93 11.24
CA HIS A 54 -5.64 2.52 10.14
C HIS A 54 -6.22 1.44 9.21
N VAL A 55 -5.40 0.45 8.86
CA VAL A 55 -5.80 -0.65 7.96
C VAL A 55 -6.80 -1.57 8.65
N GLN A 56 -6.58 -1.90 9.93
CA GLN A 56 -7.49 -2.73 10.70
C GLN A 56 -8.84 -2.03 10.88
N GLY A 57 -8.83 -0.73 11.17
CA GLY A 57 -10.04 0.09 11.24
C GLY A 57 -10.83 0.08 9.93
N PHE A 58 -10.16 0.08 8.77
CA PHE A 58 -10.85 -0.14 7.50
C PHE A 58 -11.52 -1.50 7.43
N ILE A 59 -10.88 -2.58 7.87
CA ILE A 59 -11.37 -3.96 7.71
C ILE A 59 -12.54 -4.27 8.65
N GLU A 60 -12.48 -3.76 9.89
CA GLU A 60 -13.44 -4.06 10.97
C GLU A 60 -14.69 -3.19 10.91
N ASP A 61 -14.57 -1.93 10.50
CA ASP A 61 -15.67 -0.98 10.46
C ASP A 61 -15.82 -0.32 9.08
N PRO A 62 -16.35 -1.05 8.08
CA PRO A 62 -16.53 -0.56 6.70
C PRO A 62 -17.41 0.68 6.60
N GLU A 63 -18.38 0.81 7.50
CA GLU A 63 -19.38 1.89 7.47
C GLU A 63 -18.95 3.10 8.30
N LYS A 64 -17.83 3.02 9.02
CA LYS A 64 -17.27 4.15 9.75
C LYS A 64 -17.10 5.34 8.81
N SER A 65 -17.57 6.50 9.26
CA SER A 65 -17.28 7.77 8.61
C SER A 65 -15.78 8.01 8.65
N LEU A 66 -15.19 8.22 7.48
CA LEU A 66 -13.78 8.57 7.35
C LEU A 66 -13.60 10.05 7.69
N VAL A 67 -12.77 10.34 8.68
CA VAL A 67 -12.33 11.69 9.04
C VAL A 67 -10.90 11.83 8.53
N GLU A 68 -10.66 12.77 7.60
CA GLU A 68 -9.34 12.87 6.92
C GLU A 68 -8.19 13.13 7.89
N ASP A 69 -8.42 13.94 8.94
CA ASP A 69 -7.43 14.27 9.96
C ASP A 69 -6.91 13.06 10.76
N ASP A 70 -7.65 11.94 10.76
CA ASP A 70 -7.23 10.71 11.45
C ASP A 70 -6.20 9.91 10.64
N TYR A 71 -5.88 10.31 9.41
CA TYR A 71 -5.03 9.55 8.50
C TYR A 71 -3.82 10.36 8.02
N PRO A 72 -2.71 9.68 7.68
CA PRO A 72 -1.53 10.33 7.10
C PRO A 72 -1.83 10.95 5.74
N ASP A 73 -0.99 11.90 5.34
CA ASP A 73 -1.10 12.59 4.05
C ASP A 73 -1.21 11.62 2.86
N ILE A 74 -2.18 11.91 2.00
CA ILE A 74 -2.40 11.17 0.76
C ILE A 74 -1.75 11.93 -0.39
N HIS A 75 -1.02 11.22 -1.24
CA HIS A 75 -0.31 11.78 -2.36
C HIS A 75 -0.93 11.38 -3.71
N ASP A 76 -0.60 12.21 -4.70
CA ASP A 76 -0.87 11.98 -6.13
C ASP A 76 -2.37 11.82 -6.46
N GLY A 77 -3.23 12.59 -5.78
CA GLY A 77 -4.66 12.71 -6.10
C GLY A 77 -5.52 11.49 -5.78
N ALA A 78 -5.01 10.52 -5.02
CA ALA A 78 -5.85 9.45 -4.48
C ALA A 78 -6.75 10.01 -3.36
N SER A 79 -7.95 9.46 -3.20
CA SER A 79 -8.81 9.76 -2.04
C SER A 79 -8.68 8.68 -0.96
N LEU A 80 -9.04 9.03 0.27
CA LEU A 80 -9.10 8.06 1.37
C LEU A 80 -10.12 6.95 1.09
N ALA A 81 -11.22 7.28 0.42
CA ALA A 81 -12.21 6.31 -0.04
C ALA A 81 -11.62 5.31 -1.06
N ASP A 82 -10.78 5.77 -1.99
CA ASP A 82 -10.10 4.91 -2.96
C ASP A 82 -9.13 3.95 -2.27
N ILE A 83 -8.38 4.45 -1.30
CA ILE A 83 -7.43 3.66 -0.50
C ILE A 83 -8.19 2.59 0.27
N ARG A 84 -9.24 2.95 1.02
CA ARG A 84 -10.09 2.03 1.77
C ARG A 84 -10.67 0.93 0.85
N ARG A 85 -11.23 1.32 -0.29
CA ARG A 85 -11.78 0.40 -1.29
C ARG A 85 -10.73 -0.59 -1.81
N LYS A 86 -9.49 -0.13 -2.07
CA LYS A 86 -8.40 -1.03 -2.49
C LYS A 86 -7.99 -2.00 -1.38
N VAL A 87 -7.93 -1.55 -0.13
CA VAL A 87 -7.68 -2.44 1.02
C VAL A 87 -8.76 -3.53 1.09
N PHE A 88 -10.03 -3.18 0.89
CA PHE A 88 -11.11 -4.17 0.83
C PHE A 88 -10.98 -5.16 -0.33
N SER A 89 -10.51 -4.72 -1.50
CA SER A 89 -10.31 -5.62 -2.63
C SER A 89 -9.24 -6.69 -2.40
N LEU A 90 -8.40 -6.52 -1.37
CA LEU A 90 -7.42 -7.52 -0.93
C LEU A 90 -8.00 -8.56 0.03
N LYS A 91 -9.25 -8.39 0.47
CA LYS A 91 -9.95 -9.36 1.32
C LYS A 91 -10.30 -10.57 0.45
N ILE A 92 -9.37 -11.51 0.37
CA ILE A 92 -9.59 -12.84 -0.21
C ILE A 92 -10.40 -13.63 0.83
N ILE A 93 -11.72 -13.46 0.82
CA ILE A 93 -12.69 -14.28 1.57
C ILE A 93 -13.90 -14.51 0.68
#